data_AF-V6I1T2-F1
#
_entry.id   AF-V6I1T2-F1
#
_cell.length_a   1.000
_cell.length_b   1.000
_cell.length_c   1.000
_cell.angle_alpha   90.00
_cell.angle_beta   90.00
_cell.angle_gamma   90.00
#
_symmetry.space_group_name_H-M   'P 1'
#
loop_
_entity.id
_entity.type
_entity.pdbx_description
1 polymer ?
#
loop_
_entity_poly.entity_id
_entity_poly.type
_entity_poly.pdbx_seq_one_letter_code
_entity_poly.pdbx_strand_id
1 'polypeptide(L)'
;MVNGIESEQISYDFVLKQAQIENNATALKDLREIKEPVNKSFEQFVKQRTWLNYYGGGLFHTTHRTDAHSYMGRLMFESPDYTLLDNVRFFAGMFINAKRAWETGISTLNLYTEASSFKLPVYFMVGRHDYTTPFDLVVRFEKDLEAPRKKIYWFEISAHAPNFEEPEAFARALHEIKSNGCKQ
;
A
#
# COMPACT_ATOMS: atom_id res chain seq x y z
N MET A 1 -3.06 2.91 -4.83
CA MET A 1 -4.52 2.72 -4.92
C MET A 1 -4.94 2.88 -6.37
N VAL A 2 -5.74 1.95 -6.91
CA VAL A 2 -6.24 1.98 -8.31
C VAL A 2 -7.69 2.43 -8.36
N ASN A 3 -8.53 1.82 -7.52
CA ASN A 3 -9.93 2.21 -7.33
C ASN A 3 -10.18 2.26 -5.83
N GLY A 4 -10.55 3.42 -5.28
CA GLY A 4 -10.62 3.60 -3.84
C GLY A 4 -11.70 2.76 -3.17
N ILE A 5 -12.91 2.73 -3.74
CA ILE A 5 -14.05 1.96 -3.23
C ILE A 5 -13.72 0.47 -3.19
N GLU A 6 -13.26 -0.09 -4.32
CA GLU A 6 -12.88 -1.50 -4.40
C GLU A 6 -11.68 -1.80 -3.49
N SER A 7 -10.71 -0.90 -3.41
CA SER A 7 -9.53 -1.09 -2.57
C SER A 7 -9.92 -1.24 -1.10
N GLU A 8 -10.81 -0.38 -0.59
CA GLU A 8 -11.26 -0.45 0.81
C GLU A 8 -12.06 -1.72 1.09
N GLN A 9 -12.91 -2.15 0.16
CA GLN A 9 -13.67 -3.39 0.29
C GLN A 9 -12.74 -4.61 0.33
N ILE A 10 -11.82 -4.74 -0.62
CA ILE A 10 -10.86 -5.87 -0.69
C ILE A 10 -9.96 -5.89 0.55
N SER A 11 -9.49 -4.72 0.99
CA SER A 11 -8.72 -4.58 2.24
C SER A 11 -9.52 -5.09 3.44
N TYR A 12 -10.80 -4.74 3.53
CA TYR A 12 -11.65 -5.10 4.66
C TYR A 12 -11.92 -6.60 4.67
N ASP A 13 -12.27 -7.18 3.51
CA ASP A 13 -12.57 -8.61 3.38
C ASP A 13 -11.36 -9.47 3.70
N PHE A 14 -10.16 -9.04 3.29
CA PHE A 14 -8.92 -9.71 3.68
C PHE A 14 -8.74 -9.74 5.20
N VAL A 15 -8.86 -8.59 5.86
CA VAL A 15 -8.69 -8.49 7.33
C VAL A 15 -9.75 -9.30 8.07
N LEU A 16 -11.00 -9.24 7.62
CA LEU A 16 -12.09 -10.03 8.19
C LEU A 16 -11.83 -11.53 8.07
N LYS A 17 -11.41 -11.98 6.89
CA LYS A 17 -11.07 -13.40 6.65
C LYS A 17 -9.93 -13.85 7.56
N GLN A 18 -8.85 -13.08 7.69
CA GLN A 18 -7.73 -13.43 8.57
C GLN A 18 -8.15 -13.45 10.04
N ALA A 19 -8.94 -12.46 10.48
CA ALA A 19 -9.47 -12.42 11.84
C ALA A 19 -10.37 -13.62 12.16
N GLN A 20 -11.13 -14.12 11.18
CA GLN A 20 -11.94 -15.34 11.32
C GLN A 20 -11.07 -16.60 11.41
N ILE A 21 -10.06 -16.73 10.55
CA ILE A 21 -9.12 -17.87 10.56
C ILE A 21 -8.40 -17.97 11.91
N GLU A 22 -7.93 -16.85 12.45
CA GLU A 22 -7.22 -16.81 13.74
C GLU A 22 -8.16 -16.77 14.95
N ASN A 23 -9.49 -16.71 14.76
CA ASN A 23 -10.46 -16.48 15.83
C ASN A 23 -10.13 -15.26 16.70
N ASN A 24 -9.62 -14.19 16.09
CA ASN A 24 -9.19 -12.97 16.79
C ASN A 24 -10.40 -12.14 17.22
N ALA A 25 -10.88 -12.37 18.45
CA ALA A 25 -12.07 -11.73 18.98
C ALA A 25 -12.00 -10.19 18.99
N THR A 26 -10.82 -9.62 19.26
CA THR A 26 -10.60 -8.18 19.27
C THR A 26 -10.73 -7.59 17.88
N ALA A 27 -10.05 -8.17 16.88
CA ALA A 27 -10.16 -7.73 15.49
C ALA A 27 -11.59 -7.87 14.97
N LEU A 28 -12.26 -8.99 15.24
CA LEU A 28 -13.65 -9.20 14.83
C LEU A 28 -14.61 -8.19 15.47
N LYS A 29 -14.37 -7.80 16.72
CA LYS A 29 -15.15 -6.73 17.38
C LYS A 29 -14.93 -5.39 16.69
N ASP A 30 -13.67 -5.03 16.47
CA ASP A 30 -13.29 -3.77 15.83
C ASP A 30 -13.84 -3.65 14.40
N LEU A 31 -13.80 -4.72 13.61
CA LEU A 31 -14.33 -4.76 12.25
C LEU A 31 -15.86 -4.61 12.23
N ARG A 32 -16.58 -5.20 13.19
CA ARG A 32 -18.04 -5.05 13.30
C ARG A 32 -18.50 -3.61 13.55
N GLU A 33 -17.63 -2.78 14.13
CA GLU A 33 -17.92 -1.35 14.32
C GLU A 33 -17.82 -0.54 13.00
N ILE A 34 -17.17 -1.11 11.97
CA ILE A 34 -17.05 -0.53 10.63
C ILE A 34 -18.27 -0.97 9.82
N LYS A 35 -19.36 -0.19 9.93
CA LYS A 35 -20.65 -0.52 9.29
C LYS A 35 -20.57 -0.62 7.76
N GLU A 36 -19.79 0.26 7.14
CA GLU A 36 -19.55 0.28 5.69
C GLU A 36 -18.04 0.43 5.44
N PRO A 37 -17.37 -0.53 4.79
CA PRO A 37 -15.93 -0.45 4.52
C PRO A 37 -15.52 0.79 3.71
N VAL A 38 -16.43 1.27 2.87
CA VAL A 38 -16.24 2.39 1.94
C VAL A 38 -16.52 3.75 2.61
N ASN A 39 -17.53 3.82 3.49
CA ASN A 39 -17.99 5.06 4.12
C ASN A 39 -17.67 5.06 5.63
N LYS A 40 -16.37 5.04 5.93
CA LYS A 40 -15.85 4.98 7.30
C LYS A 40 -15.20 6.31 7.71
N SER A 41 -15.24 6.60 9.00
CA SER A 41 -14.50 7.72 9.58
C SER A 41 -12.99 7.51 9.43
N PHE A 42 -12.19 8.57 9.54
CA PHE A 42 -10.74 8.45 9.54
C PHE A 42 -10.23 7.54 10.67
N GLU A 43 -10.87 7.55 11.84
CA GLU A 43 -10.54 6.67 12.95
C GLU A 43 -10.81 5.19 12.62
N GLN A 44 -11.93 4.89 11.98
CA GLN A 44 -12.25 3.55 11.50
C GLN A 44 -11.28 3.11 10.39
N PHE A 45 -10.86 4.04 9.51
CA PHE A 45 -9.81 3.79 8.53
C PHE A 45 -8.49 3.40 9.20
N VAL A 46 -8.02 4.19 10.18
CA VAL A 46 -6.80 3.90 10.93
C VAL A 46 -6.91 2.55 11.64
N LYS A 47 -8.03 2.27 12.32
CA LYS A 47 -8.30 0.99 13.00
C LYS A 47 -8.21 -0.20 12.05
N GLN A 48 -8.82 -0.12 10.86
CA GLN A 48 -8.66 -1.16 9.85
C GLN A 48 -7.22 -1.31 9.38
N ARG A 49 -6.50 -0.21 9.13
CA ARG A 49 -5.10 -0.25 8.67
C ARG A 49 -4.18 -0.85 9.72
N THR A 50 -4.45 -0.67 11.02
CA THR A 50 -3.75 -1.38 12.10
C THR A 50 -3.89 -2.90 11.96
N TRP A 51 -5.12 -3.40 11.78
CA TRP A 51 -5.34 -4.84 11.58
C TRP A 51 -4.77 -5.36 10.25
N LEU A 52 -4.82 -4.54 9.20
CA LEU A 52 -4.21 -4.88 7.92
C LEU A 52 -2.70 -5.07 8.02
N ASN A 53 -2.01 -4.16 8.72
CA ASN A 53 -0.59 -4.31 9.05
C ASN A 53 -0.37 -5.59 9.86
N TYR A 54 -1.14 -5.81 10.92
CA TYR A 54 -1.02 -6.99 11.78
C TYR A 54 -1.05 -8.31 10.98
N TYR A 55 -1.98 -8.45 10.03
CA TYR A 55 -2.10 -9.65 9.18
C TYR A 55 -1.15 -9.69 7.98
N GLY A 56 -0.23 -8.73 7.84
CA GLY A 56 0.76 -8.73 6.76
C GLY A 56 0.19 -8.35 5.38
N GLY A 57 -0.95 -7.65 5.35
CA GLY A 57 -1.52 -7.07 4.12
C GLY A 57 -1.21 -5.58 3.95
N GLY A 58 -0.55 -4.98 4.95
CA GLY A 58 -0.33 -3.54 5.07
C GLY A 58 1.01 -3.10 4.47
N LEU A 59 1.78 -2.34 5.25
CA LEU A 59 3.09 -1.84 4.83
C LEU A 59 4.08 -2.99 4.57
N PHE A 60 4.11 -3.95 5.48
CA PHE A 60 5.00 -5.11 5.45
C PHE A 60 4.20 -6.41 5.53
N HIS A 61 4.68 -7.44 4.84
CA HIS A 61 4.12 -8.79 4.92
C HIS A 61 4.74 -9.61 6.06
N THR A 62 6.06 -9.49 6.24
CA THR A 62 6.85 -10.43 7.05
C THR A 62 7.31 -9.81 8.38
N THR A 63 8.61 -9.63 8.56
CA THR A 63 9.29 -9.28 9.83
C THR A 63 8.69 -8.05 10.50
N HIS A 64 8.33 -7.04 9.71
CA HIS A 64 7.89 -5.74 10.22
C HIS A 64 6.38 -5.50 10.17
N ARG A 65 5.58 -6.55 10.01
CA ARG A 65 4.12 -6.43 9.89
C ARG A 65 3.45 -5.85 11.15
N THR A 66 3.99 -6.15 12.35
CA THR A 66 3.43 -5.68 13.63
C THR A 66 4.13 -4.47 14.25
N ASP A 67 5.33 -4.11 13.79
CA ASP A 67 6.12 -3.00 14.33
C ASP A 67 6.54 -1.97 13.26
N ALA A 68 5.86 -1.98 12.11
CA ALA A 68 6.10 -1.14 10.94
C ALA A 68 6.45 0.32 11.27
N HIS A 69 5.66 0.98 12.13
CA HIS A 69 5.88 2.37 12.53
C HIS A 69 7.17 2.56 13.31
N SER A 70 7.47 1.66 14.25
CA SER A 70 8.71 1.71 15.05
C SER A 70 9.93 1.41 14.19
N TYR A 71 9.82 0.45 13.27
CA TYR A 71 10.88 0.16 12.31
C TYR A 71 11.18 1.36 11.39
N MET A 72 10.14 1.96 10.79
CA MET A 72 10.31 3.17 9.97
C MET A 72 10.88 4.35 10.77
N GLY A 73 10.38 4.57 11.99
CA GLY A 73 10.89 5.63 12.87
C GLY A 73 12.36 5.43 13.24
N ARG A 74 12.78 4.19 13.49
CA ARG A 74 14.19 3.86 13.74
C ARG A 74 15.05 4.17 12.51
N LEU A 75 14.66 3.71 11.32
CA LEU A 75 15.41 3.97 10.09
C LEU A 75 15.62 5.47 9.85
N MET A 76 14.59 6.28 10.07
CA MET A 76 14.68 7.73 9.92
C MET A 76 15.57 8.37 10.99
N PHE A 77 15.50 7.89 12.23
CA PHE A 77 16.31 8.41 13.33
C PHE A 77 17.79 8.03 13.22
N GLU A 78 18.09 6.84 12.72
CA GLU A 78 19.47 6.34 12.54
C GLU A 78 20.12 6.87 11.25
N SER A 79 19.34 7.48 10.34
CA SER A 79 19.85 8.03 9.09
C SER A 79 20.62 9.33 9.31
N PRO A 80 21.82 9.48 8.72
CA PRO A 80 22.59 10.72 8.80
C PRO A 80 21.97 11.87 7.99
N ASP A 81 21.01 11.57 7.11
CA ASP A 81 20.40 12.55 6.19
C ASP A 81 19.22 13.30 6.82
N TYR A 82 18.74 12.87 8.00
CA TYR A 82 17.58 13.47 8.67
C TYR A 82 17.95 14.07 10.01
N THR A 83 17.53 15.32 10.24
CA THR A 83 17.61 15.91 11.58
C THR A 83 16.46 15.41 12.46
N LEU A 84 16.60 15.55 13.78
CA LEU A 84 15.51 15.28 14.73
C LEU A 84 14.24 16.08 14.39
N LEU A 85 14.39 17.31 13.91
CA LEU A 85 13.27 18.17 13.55
C LEU A 85 12.59 17.69 12.26
N ASP A 86 13.34 17.13 11.31
CA ASP A 86 12.77 16.54 10.10
C ASP A 86 11.93 15.31 10.44
N ASN A 87 12.38 14.48 11.39
CA ASN A 87 11.60 13.34 11.86
C ASN A 87 10.27 13.77 12.46
N VAL A 88 10.26 14.77 13.35
CA VAL A 88 9.02 15.31 13.94
C VAL A 88 8.09 15.85 12.84
N ARG A 89 8.62 16.63 11.90
CA ARG A 89 7.84 17.20 10.79
C ARG A 89 7.29 16.12 9.86
N PHE A 90 8.06 15.08 9.57
CA PHE A 90 7.66 13.97 8.72
C PHE A 90 6.46 13.23 9.33
N PHE A 91 6.55 12.81 10.58
CA PHE A 91 5.44 12.09 11.22
C PHE A 91 4.19 12.95 11.35
N ALA A 92 4.32 14.21 11.80
CA ALA A 92 3.20 15.13 11.86
C ALA A 92 2.57 15.35 10.47
N GLY A 93 3.40 15.56 9.45
CA GLY A 93 2.97 15.72 8.06
C GLY A 93 2.26 14.49 7.51
N MET A 94 2.75 13.28 7.81
CA MET A 94 2.13 12.04 7.39
C MET A 94 0.69 11.93 7.90
N PHE A 95 0.46 12.17 9.20
CA PHE A 95 -0.89 12.13 9.78
C PHE A 95 -1.82 13.20 9.21
N ILE A 96 -1.34 14.45 9.11
CA ILE A 96 -2.14 15.58 8.59
C ILE A 96 -2.54 15.31 7.14
N ASN A 97 -1.61 14.86 6.29
CA ASN A 97 -1.89 14.60 4.88
C ASN A 97 -2.77 13.37 4.69
N ALA A 98 -2.57 12.28 5.45
CA ALA A 98 -3.44 11.12 5.40
C ALA A 98 -4.90 11.48 5.75
N LYS A 99 -5.10 12.27 6.80
CA LYS A 99 -6.43 12.76 7.19
C LYS A 99 -7.04 13.63 6.11
N ARG A 100 -6.29 14.61 5.58
CA ARG A 100 -6.77 15.49 4.52
C ARG A 100 -7.15 14.71 3.26
N ALA A 101 -6.29 13.79 2.80
CA ALA A 101 -6.56 12.96 1.63
C ALA A 101 -7.86 12.16 1.80
N TRP A 102 -8.07 11.59 3.00
CA TRP A 102 -9.30 10.88 3.35
C TRP A 102 -10.52 11.81 3.26
N GLU A 103 -10.46 12.99 3.89
CA GLU A 103 -11.55 13.97 3.91
C GLU A 103 -11.83 14.57 2.53
N THR A 104 -10.84 14.66 1.64
CA THR A 104 -10.99 15.16 0.27
C THR A 104 -11.46 14.09 -0.73
N GLY A 105 -11.77 12.87 -0.28
CA GLY A 105 -12.37 11.85 -1.12
C GLY A 105 -11.37 11.00 -1.92
N ILE A 106 -10.16 10.75 -1.40
CA ILE A 106 -9.23 9.80 -2.06
C ILE A 106 -9.87 8.41 -2.26
N SER A 107 -10.85 8.04 -1.43
CA SER A 107 -11.64 6.82 -1.55
C SER A 107 -12.53 6.77 -2.79
N THR A 108 -12.81 7.89 -3.46
CA THR A 108 -13.61 7.93 -4.70
C THR A 108 -12.78 7.90 -5.97
N LEU A 109 -11.44 7.89 -5.85
CA LEU A 109 -10.51 7.82 -6.99
C LEU A 109 -10.76 6.56 -7.83
N ASN A 110 -10.78 6.71 -9.16
CA ASN A 110 -10.88 5.60 -10.09
C ASN A 110 -9.92 5.77 -11.28
N LEU A 111 -8.74 5.16 -11.17
CA LEU A 111 -7.71 5.23 -12.21
C LEU A 111 -8.11 4.53 -13.52
N TYR A 112 -9.05 3.58 -13.49
CA TYR A 112 -9.55 2.97 -14.74
C TYR A 112 -10.13 4.01 -15.70
N THR A 113 -10.73 5.08 -15.18
CA THR A 113 -11.32 6.16 -15.97
C THR A 113 -10.43 7.40 -16.01
N GLU A 114 -9.74 7.70 -14.91
CA GLU A 114 -8.99 8.96 -14.76
C GLU A 114 -7.57 8.89 -15.35
N ALA A 115 -7.02 7.68 -15.52
CA ALA A 115 -5.64 7.46 -15.96
C ALA A 115 -5.53 6.26 -16.92
N SER A 116 -6.43 6.16 -17.88
CA SER A 116 -6.52 5.04 -18.81
C SER A 116 -5.39 4.95 -19.84
N SER A 117 -4.61 6.03 -20.05
CA SER A 117 -3.52 6.05 -21.04
C SER A 117 -2.31 6.87 -20.62
N PHE A 118 -1.12 6.45 -21.05
CA PHE A 118 0.14 7.16 -20.87
C PHE A 118 0.97 7.14 -22.17
N LYS A 119 1.68 8.25 -22.44
CA LYS A 119 2.64 8.34 -23.55
C LYS A 119 4.02 7.76 -23.24
N LEU A 120 4.22 7.30 -21.99
CA LEU A 120 5.48 6.80 -21.48
C LEU A 120 5.32 5.33 -21.06
N PRO A 121 6.41 4.52 -21.07
CA PRO A 121 6.40 3.21 -20.44
C PRO A 121 5.96 3.25 -18.98
N VAL A 122 5.12 2.31 -18.57
CA VAL A 122 4.63 2.19 -17.19
C VAL A 122 5.09 0.86 -16.60
N TYR A 123 5.71 0.91 -15.44
CA TYR A 123 6.20 -0.28 -14.73
C TYR A 123 5.60 -0.29 -13.33
N PHE A 124 5.02 -1.43 -12.95
CA PHE A 124 4.43 -1.62 -11.63
C PHE A 124 5.35 -2.50 -10.79
N MET A 125 5.65 -2.08 -9.56
CA MET A 125 6.40 -2.87 -8.59
C MET A 125 5.45 -3.30 -7.49
N VAL A 126 5.02 -4.57 -7.52
CA VAL A 126 3.82 -5.03 -6.79
C VAL A 126 4.16 -6.21 -5.90
N GLY A 127 3.89 -6.06 -4.61
CA GLY A 127 3.93 -7.16 -3.65
C GLY A 127 2.72 -8.08 -3.77
N ARG A 128 2.93 -9.40 -3.68
CA ARG A 128 1.85 -10.41 -3.68
C ARG A 128 0.90 -10.30 -2.50
N HIS A 129 1.33 -9.63 -1.45
CA HIS A 129 0.57 -9.47 -0.21
C HIS A 129 0.16 -8.01 0.01
N ASP A 130 0.26 -7.14 -1.00
CA ASP A 130 -0.20 -5.76 -0.87
C ASP A 130 -1.73 -5.71 -0.94
N TYR A 131 -2.35 -5.42 0.20
CA TYR A 131 -3.76 -5.10 0.33
C TYR A 131 -3.97 -3.62 0.73
N THR A 132 -2.90 -2.82 0.81
CA THR A 132 -3.01 -1.35 0.90
C THR A 132 -3.33 -0.76 -0.47
N THR A 133 -2.66 -1.27 -1.51
CA THR A 133 -3.05 -1.14 -2.91
C THR A 133 -3.25 -2.56 -3.47
N PRO A 134 -4.47 -3.13 -3.32
CA PRO A 134 -4.72 -4.52 -3.67
C PRO A 134 -4.14 -4.91 -5.03
N PHE A 135 -3.24 -5.90 -5.02
CA PHE A 135 -2.47 -6.28 -6.21
C PHE A 135 -3.37 -6.73 -7.37
N ASP A 136 -4.55 -7.29 -7.07
CA ASP A 136 -5.53 -7.73 -8.06
C ASP A 136 -6.10 -6.56 -8.86
N LEU A 137 -6.30 -5.40 -8.21
CA LEU A 137 -6.69 -4.17 -8.88
C LEU A 137 -5.57 -3.65 -9.79
N VAL A 138 -4.31 -3.79 -9.39
CA VAL A 138 -3.17 -3.42 -10.24
C VAL A 138 -3.09 -4.31 -11.48
N VAL A 139 -3.36 -5.61 -11.36
CA VAL A 139 -3.41 -6.52 -12.51
C VAL A 139 -4.53 -6.13 -13.48
N ARG A 140 -5.72 -5.84 -12.97
CA ARG A 140 -6.84 -5.36 -13.78
C ARG A 140 -6.50 -4.05 -14.47
N PHE A 141 -5.92 -3.10 -13.75
CA PHE A 141 -5.54 -1.81 -14.31
C PHE A 141 -4.44 -1.91 -15.36
N GLU A 142 -3.39 -2.67 -15.09
CA GLU A 142 -2.30 -2.88 -16.05
C GLU A 142 -2.83 -3.49 -17.34
N LYS A 143 -3.76 -4.44 -17.27
CA LYS A 143 -4.37 -5.05 -18.45
C LYS A 143 -5.04 -4.02 -19.36
N ASP A 144 -5.86 -3.15 -18.79
CA ASP A 144 -6.70 -2.20 -19.53
C ASP A 144 -5.98 -0.88 -19.87
N LEU A 145 -4.85 -0.59 -19.22
CA LEU A 145 -4.06 0.62 -19.43
C LEU A 145 -3.46 0.68 -20.84
N GLU A 146 -3.52 1.83 -21.50
CA GLU A 146 -2.80 2.06 -22.76
C GLU A 146 -1.43 2.71 -22.49
N ALA A 147 -0.34 2.03 -22.85
CA ALA A 147 1.00 2.61 -22.79
C ALA A 147 1.95 1.93 -23.80
N PRO A 148 3.03 2.60 -24.26
CA PRO A 148 4.00 2.02 -25.19
C PRO A 148 4.65 0.72 -24.69
N ARG A 149 4.78 0.60 -23.36
CA ARG A 149 5.22 -0.62 -22.69
C ARG A 149 4.62 -0.66 -21.29
N LYS A 150 4.20 -1.85 -20.88
CA LYS A 150 3.70 -2.13 -19.53
C LYS A 150 4.35 -3.40 -19.01
N LYS A 151 4.70 -3.45 -17.72
CA LYS A 151 5.17 -4.67 -17.06
C LYS A 151 4.94 -4.57 -15.56
N ILE A 152 4.46 -5.68 -14.98
CA ILE A 152 4.44 -5.88 -13.54
C ILE A 152 5.70 -6.64 -13.14
N TYR A 153 6.44 -6.08 -12.17
CA TYR A 153 7.48 -6.76 -11.42
C TYR A 153 6.87 -7.25 -10.11
N TRP A 154 6.87 -8.56 -9.96
CA TRP A 154 6.30 -9.23 -8.80
C TRP A 154 7.32 -9.44 -7.70
N PHE A 155 6.88 -9.15 -6.49
CA PHE A 155 7.62 -9.34 -5.25
C PHE A 155 6.84 -10.36 -4.42
N GLU A 156 7.32 -11.60 -4.46
CA GLU A 156 6.53 -12.77 -4.08
C GLU A 156 6.35 -12.91 -2.57
N ILE A 157 7.17 -12.23 -1.76
CA ILE A 157 7.10 -12.25 -0.29
C ILE A 157 6.85 -10.86 0.32
N SER A 158 6.52 -9.88 -0.51
CA SER A 158 6.31 -8.48 -0.08
C SER A 158 4.84 -8.08 -0.05
N ALA A 159 4.53 -7.12 0.83
CA ALA A 159 3.32 -6.31 0.78
C ALA A 159 3.61 -4.95 0.10
N HIS A 160 3.22 -3.84 0.73
CA HIS A 160 3.28 -2.50 0.14
C HIS A 160 4.70 -1.92 0.01
N ALA A 161 5.70 -2.53 0.66
CA ALA A 161 7.06 -2.03 0.75
C ALA A 161 8.12 -3.00 0.14
N PRO A 162 8.02 -3.37 -1.15
CA PRO A 162 8.94 -4.35 -1.76
C PRO A 162 10.41 -3.90 -1.79
N ASN A 163 10.66 -2.58 -1.76
CA ASN A 163 12.01 -2.03 -1.67
C ASN A 163 12.69 -2.32 -0.31
N PHE A 164 11.90 -2.54 0.74
CA PHE A 164 12.40 -2.90 2.06
C PHE A 164 12.37 -4.42 2.30
N GLU A 165 11.34 -5.13 1.82
CA GLU A 165 11.20 -6.57 2.04
C GLU A 165 12.03 -7.42 1.07
N GLU A 166 12.16 -7.00 -0.19
CA GLU A 166 12.92 -7.71 -1.23
C GLU A 166 13.92 -6.76 -1.94
N PRO A 167 14.85 -6.11 -1.19
CA PRO A 167 15.68 -5.03 -1.71
C PRO A 167 16.54 -5.43 -2.91
N GLU A 168 17.06 -6.66 -2.93
CA GLU A 168 17.85 -7.16 -4.05
C GLU A 168 16.99 -7.37 -5.31
N ALA A 169 15.79 -7.94 -5.17
CA ALA A 169 14.88 -8.12 -6.29
C ALA A 169 14.43 -6.75 -6.83
N PHE A 170 14.23 -5.79 -5.93
CA PHE A 170 13.82 -4.44 -6.27
C PHE A 170 14.93 -3.71 -7.05
N ALA A 171 16.17 -3.79 -6.57
CA ALA A 171 17.32 -3.28 -7.28
C ALA A 171 17.49 -3.91 -8.67
N ARG A 172 17.32 -5.25 -8.79
CA ARG A 172 17.35 -5.95 -10.09
C ARG A 172 16.28 -5.44 -11.05
N ALA A 173 15.04 -5.26 -10.56
CA ALA A 173 13.95 -4.71 -11.37
C ALA A 173 14.28 -3.29 -11.87
N LEU A 174 14.80 -2.42 -11.01
CA LEU A 174 15.24 -1.08 -11.39
C LEU A 174 16.36 -1.09 -12.44
N HIS A 175 17.35 -1.97 -12.27
CA HIS A 175 18.41 -2.15 -13.27
C HIS A 175 17.84 -2.60 -14.62
N GLU A 176 16.91 -3.56 -14.63
CA GLU A 176 16.27 -4.02 -15.86
C GLU A 176 15.48 -2.88 -16.55
N ILE A 177 14.73 -2.09 -15.78
CA ILE A 177 13.98 -0.93 -16.28
C ILE A 177 14.95 0.07 -16.92
N LYS A 178 16.04 0.43 -16.23
CA LYS A 178 17.06 1.36 -16.74
C LYS A 178 17.69 0.87 -18.03
N SER A 179 18.15 -0.39 -18.07
CA SER A 179 18.79 -0.98 -19.26
C SER A 179 17.87 -1.05 -20.47
N ASN A 180 16.56 -1.16 -20.23
CA ASN A 180 15.54 -1.20 -21.26
C ASN A 180 15.10 0.20 -21.73
N GLY A 181 15.14 1.21 -20.85
CA GLY A 181 14.78 2.59 -21.17
C GLY A 181 15.83 3.34 -22.01
N CYS A 182 17.10 2.92 -21.95
CA CYS A 182 18.18 3.52 -22.75
C CYS A 182 18.26 3.03 -24.21
N LYS A 183 17.34 2.16 -24.66
CA LYS A 183 17.34 1.59 -26.02
C LYS A 183 16.26 2.16 -26.94
N GLN A 184 15.66 3.30 -26.58
CA GLN A 184 14.67 4.02 -27.39
C GLN A 184 15.32 5.19 -28.13
#